data_AF-A0A9D2BFC4-F1
#
_entry.id   AF-A0A9D2BFC4-F1
#
_cell.length_a   1.000
_cell.length_b   1.000
_cell.length_c   1.000
_cell.angle_alpha   90.00
_cell.angle_beta   90.00
_cell.angle_gamma   90.00
#
_symmetry.space_group_name_H-M   'P 1'
#
loop_
_entity.id
_entity.type
_entity.pdbx_description
1 polymer ?
#
loop_
_entity_poly.entity_id
_entity_poly.type
_entity_poly.pdbx_seq_one_letter_code
_entity_poly.pdbx_strand_id
1 'polypeptide(L)'
;MRHDMISGYRRTLRSLPGLFLLLSLFLFSCESAWLDETMGSDEFTSLTVQTRASGNLRLIYPIQVLAYESASGQLMSEQTIGSASEKLSLALPEGEYDLVALAGMSDYRLEDKNSYDSRILMGEKIPENALIQGQAQVVIDGKATTTEIVMGYQVACLDLTLREIPEGTSEVTITLSPILTAIGLDGEKAGEPEKVTLAAQETGEEGVWKVPRCYLFGSEGEQTILSINLINEKGKSVYGHTIKQALEPGIPYFISGSYQGGFSLDGELLLRDWGETVPLKFTFGEASVTEPDEEDSDENEPPTLTDIPLPGDLYKGSVVGAIISQNATEAKILLISAQMWENVASVYNESGGWAQTESIINGYSENGTNEWMIPTKDEAKLLTETTLSNTQMSKINQALQKLGGAPWISSDQEDDNKDQVRYLCNEGYHSYTIGKSGSQTKTGKSRSYFLRLVHQETIQIQ
;
A
#
# COMPACT_ATOMS: atom_id res chain seq x y z
N MET A 1 61.50 -23.88 32.17
CA MET A 1 62.32 -24.50 33.22
C MET A 1 62.37 -23.51 34.38
N ARG A 2 61.94 -23.97 35.57
CA ARG A 2 61.87 -23.21 36.82
C ARG A 2 63.17 -22.45 37.12
N HIS A 3 63.10 -21.23 37.64
CA HIS A 3 63.34 -21.04 39.08
C HIS A 3 63.09 -19.59 39.55
N ASP A 4 62.29 -19.57 40.62
CA ASP A 4 62.06 -18.50 41.57
C ASP A 4 63.33 -17.93 42.22
N MET A 5 63.36 -16.59 42.31
CA MET A 5 63.16 -15.77 43.53
C MET A 5 64.16 -15.85 44.72
N ILE A 6 64.22 -14.72 45.44
CA ILE A 6 64.74 -14.44 46.81
C ILE A 6 66.12 -13.74 46.80
N SER A 7 66.39 -12.57 47.41
CA SER A 7 65.89 -11.85 48.61
C SER A 7 66.22 -10.35 48.48
N GLY A 8 65.65 -9.38 49.22
CA GLY A 8 64.70 -9.44 50.33
C GLY A 8 64.41 -8.07 50.98
N TYR A 9 63.44 -8.11 51.92
CA TYR A 9 63.32 -7.34 53.19
C TYR A 9 63.38 -5.79 53.12
N ARG A 10 62.40 -4.98 53.59
CA ARG A 10 61.52 -5.04 54.77
C ARG A 10 60.21 -4.27 54.59
N ARG A 11 59.18 -4.74 55.31
CA ARG A 11 57.84 -4.18 55.53
C ARG A 11 57.85 -2.93 56.43
N THR A 12 56.90 -2.01 56.18
CA THR A 12 55.85 -1.49 57.10
C THR A 12 55.04 -0.41 56.34
N LEU A 13 53.91 -0.72 55.70
CA LEU A 13 52.52 -0.74 56.18
C LEU A 13 52.02 0.58 56.85
N ARG A 14 51.22 1.37 56.11
CA ARG A 14 50.11 2.18 56.63
C ARG A 14 49.02 2.40 55.54
N SER A 15 47.85 1.81 55.82
CA SER A 15 46.44 2.13 55.46
C SER A 15 46.02 2.73 54.10
N LEU A 16 45.16 1.95 53.40
CA LEU A 16 44.04 2.20 52.45
C LEU A 16 43.39 3.62 52.35
N PRO A 17 42.46 3.88 51.40
CA PRO A 17 42.33 3.45 49.99
C PRO A 17 41.83 4.59 49.05
N GLY A 18 41.77 4.33 47.75
CA GLY A 18 40.80 4.98 46.85
C GLY A 18 41.40 5.88 45.79
N LEU A 19 41.28 5.46 44.53
CA LEU A 19 40.45 6.15 43.53
C LEU A 19 40.53 5.33 42.22
N PHE A 20 39.47 4.58 41.94
CA PHE A 20 39.21 3.99 40.63
C PHE A 20 38.81 5.16 39.72
N LEU A 21 39.73 5.65 38.88
CA LEU A 21 39.42 6.69 37.89
C LEU A 21 38.99 5.99 36.60
N LEU A 22 37.69 5.73 36.51
CA LEU A 22 37.03 5.15 35.35
C LEU A 22 36.75 6.25 34.32
N LEU A 23 37.17 5.93 33.11
CA LEU A 23 36.97 6.60 31.84
C LEU A 23 35.49 7.00 31.62
N SER A 24 35.20 8.30 31.68
CA SER A 24 33.91 8.88 31.25
C SER A 24 34.18 10.15 30.42
N LEU A 25 34.50 9.94 29.15
CA LEU A 25 34.57 10.99 28.13
C LEU A 25 33.67 10.57 26.97
N PHE A 26 32.37 10.91 27.09
CA PHE A 26 31.46 11.30 26.00
C PHE A 26 30.21 11.90 26.67
N LEU A 27 30.37 13.07 27.28
CA LEU A 27 29.26 13.98 27.54
C LEU A 27 29.09 14.82 26.26
N PHE A 28 28.21 14.42 25.36
CA PHE A 28 27.66 15.38 24.41
C PHE A 28 26.57 16.15 25.15
N SER A 29 26.89 17.42 25.37
CA SER A 29 26.05 18.46 25.95
C SER A 29 24.74 18.58 25.19
N CYS A 30 23.61 18.56 25.90
CA CYS A 30 22.33 19.02 25.39
C CYS A 30 22.44 20.54 25.24
N GLU A 31 22.53 21.03 24.01
CA GLU A 31 22.54 22.46 23.71
C GLU A 31 21.09 22.95 23.79
N SER A 32 20.74 23.65 24.87
CA SER A 32 19.48 24.38 24.98
C SER A 32 19.58 25.62 24.09
N ALA A 33 19.23 25.48 22.81
CA ALA A 33 19.05 26.65 21.96
C ALA A 33 17.76 27.37 22.39
N TRP A 34 17.91 28.64 22.77
CA TRP A 34 16.88 29.62 23.16
C TRP A 34 16.40 29.59 24.62
N LEU A 35 17.28 30.03 25.53
CA LEU A 35 16.84 30.93 26.59
C LEU A 35 16.84 32.34 25.97
N ASP A 36 15.67 32.91 25.70
CA ASP A 36 15.58 34.36 25.61
C ASP A 36 15.98 34.90 26.99
N GLU A 37 16.99 35.78 27.07
CA GLU A 37 17.56 36.30 28.33
C GLU A 37 16.56 37.15 29.16
N THR A 38 15.27 37.10 28.83
CA THR A 38 14.19 37.90 29.42
C THR A 38 13.29 37.11 30.38
N MET A 39 13.28 35.77 30.36
CA MET A 39 12.38 34.97 31.20
C MET A 39 13.06 34.45 32.47
N GLY A 40 12.47 34.76 33.63
CA GLY A 40 12.96 34.34 34.94
C GLY A 40 12.64 32.87 35.24
N SER A 41 13.42 32.22 36.12
CA SER A 41 13.18 30.81 36.52
C SER A 41 11.81 30.54 37.14
N ASP A 42 11.12 31.59 37.60
CA ASP A 42 9.78 31.54 38.20
C ASP A 42 8.64 31.51 37.17
N GLU A 43 8.93 31.67 35.87
CA GLU A 43 7.94 31.64 34.77
C GLU A 43 7.78 30.24 34.15
N PHE A 44 8.57 29.26 34.59
CA PHE A 44 8.53 27.89 34.08
C PHE A 44 7.95 26.92 35.10
N THR A 45 7.03 26.09 34.64
CA THR A 45 6.41 25.03 35.42
C THR A 45 6.95 23.67 35.00
N SER A 46 7.22 22.80 35.98
CA SER A 46 7.71 21.44 35.73
C SER A 46 6.56 20.53 35.29
N LEU A 47 6.74 19.89 34.13
CA LEU A 47 5.88 18.84 33.58
C LEU A 47 6.63 17.51 33.65
N THR A 48 6.11 16.57 34.44
CA THR A 48 6.63 15.20 34.45
C THR A 48 5.99 14.39 33.33
N VAL A 49 6.79 13.80 32.45
CA VAL A 49 6.32 12.96 31.35
C VAL A 49 6.68 11.51 31.64
N GLN A 50 5.69 10.62 31.51
CA GLN A 50 5.87 9.18 31.55
C GLN A 50 5.51 8.58 30.20
N THR A 51 6.27 7.60 29.74
CA THR A 51 5.94 6.86 28.53
C THR A 51 5.51 5.44 28.90
N ARG A 52 4.48 4.95 28.23
CA ARG A 52 4.06 3.55 28.34
C ARG A 52 3.87 2.94 26.96
N ALA A 53 4.14 1.64 26.86
CA ALA A 53 3.84 0.88 25.67
C ALA A 53 2.33 0.65 25.52
N SER A 54 1.87 0.57 24.26
CA SER A 54 0.54 0.06 23.91
C SER A 54 0.56 -1.47 23.80
N GLY A 55 -0.41 -2.15 24.42
CA GLY A 55 -0.52 -3.61 24.34
C GLY A 55 0.72 -4.36 24.85
N ASN A 56 1.23 -5.28 24.03
CA ASN A 56 2.42 -6.11 24.35
C ASN A 56 3.75 -5.50 23.87
N LEU A 57 3.72 -4.29 23.31
CA LEU A 57 4.92 -3.61 22.84
C LEU A 57 5.97 -3.49 23.95
N ARG A 58 7.25 -3.63 23.59
CA ARG A 58 8.37 -3.24 24.45
C ARG A 58 8.94 -1.91 23.98
N LEU A 59 9.01 -0.96 24.90
CA LEU A 59 9.69 0.31 24.61
C LEU A 59 11.17 0.08 24.36
N ILE A 60 11.66 0.71 23.31
CA ILE A 60 13.08 0.80 22.98
C ILE A 60 13.60 2.18 23.41
N TYR A 61 14.84 2.23 23.86
CA TYR A 61 15.49 3.45 24.32
C TYR A 61 16.70 3.76 23.44
N PRO A 62 17.08 5.04 23.26
CA PRO A 62 16.48 6.23 23.88
C PRO A 62 15.11 6.62 23.30
N ILE A 63 14.29 7.29 24.12
CA ILE A 63 13.03 7.92 23.70
C ILE A 63 13.24 9.44 23.72
N GLN A 64 13.14 10.08 22.57
CA GLN A 64 13.15 11.54 22.44
C GLN A 64 11.74 12.06 22.70
N VAL A 65 11.60 13.09 23.53
CA VAL A 65 10.33 13.76 23.80
C VAL A 65 10.45 15.22 23.39
N LEU A 66 9.56 15.63 22.50
CA LEU A 66 9.49 16.96 21.90
C LEU A 66 8.20 17.63 22.39
N ALA A 67 8.29 18.89 22.77
CA ALA A 67 7.15 19.70 23.19
C ALA A 67 7.00 20.90 22.27
N TYR A 68 5.88 20.96 21.55
CA TYR A 68 5.55 22.03 20.62
C TYR A 68 4.46 22.92 21.24
N GLU A 69 4.58 24.24 21.10
CA GLU A 69 3.49 25.15 21.49
C GLU A 69 2.32 24.98 20.52
N SER A 70 1.14 24.63 21.01
CA SER A 70 -0.01 24.27 20.17
C SER A 70 -0.50 25.40 19.27
N ALA A 71 -0.31 26.65 19.66
CA ALA A 71 -0.76 27.81 18.89
C ALA A 71 0.14 28.15 17.70
N SER A 72 1.47 27.99 17.86
CA SER A 72 2.45 28.36 16.84
C SER A 72 3.05 27.17 16.10
N GLY A 73 2.94 25.96 16.66
CA GLY A 73 3.62 24.76 16.18
C GLY A 73 5.13 24.77 16.41
N GLN A 74 5.66 25.72 17.19
CA GLN A 74 7.10 25.85 17.41
C GLN A 74 7.59 24.90 18.49
N LEU A 75 8.75 24.27 18.26
CA LEU A 75 9.43 23.46 19.27
C LEU A 75 9.91 24.33 20.45
N MET A 76 9.43 24.00 21.65
CA MET A 76 9.72 24.73 22.90
C MET A 76 10.67 23.97 23.82
N SER A 77 10.63 22.63 23.79
CA SER A 77 11.54 21.82 24.58
C SER A 77 11.77 20.47 23.94
N GLU A 78 12.95 19.93 24.20
CA GLU A 78 13.35 18.60 23.82
C GLU A 78 14.13 17.97 24.96
N GLN A 79 13.78 16.73 25.30
CA GLN A 79 14.60 15.92 26.19
C GLN A 79 14.60 14.46 25.75
N THR A 80 15.45 13.65 26.37
CA THR A 80 15.58 12.22 26.08
C THR A 80 15.44 11.41 27.35
N ILE A 81 14.67 10.34 27.28
CA ILE A 81 14.61 9.27 28.29
C ILE A 81 15.58 8.19 27.84
N GLY A 82 16.66 7.97 28.59
CA GLY A 82 17.69 6.97 28.25
C GLY A 82 17.36 5.56 28.73
N SER A 83 16.44 5.39 29.69
CA SER A 83 16.07 4.08 30.23
C SER A 83 14.71 4.07 30.93
N ALA A 84 14.15 2.88 31.16
CA ALA A 84 12.86 2.70 31.84
C ALA A 84 12.81 3.18 33.30
N SER A 85 13.96 3.36 33.95
CA SER A 85 14.05 3.89 35.33
C SER A 85 14.17 5.41 35.39
N GLU A 86 14.42 6.06 34.26
CA GLU A 86 14.61 7.50 34.18
C GLU A 86 13.25 8.21 34.13
N LYS A 87 13.17 9.35 34.82
CA LYS A 87 11.98 10.20 34.82
C LYS A 87 12.29 11.46 34.03
N LEU A 88 11.42 11.81 33.09
CA LEU A 88 11.55 13.04 32.33
C LEU A 88 10.79 14.16 33.02
N SER A 89 11.43 15.33 33.16
CA SER A 89 10.77 16.56 33.56
C SER A 89 11.11 17.67 32.57
N LEU A 90 10.10 18.15 31.84
CA LEU A 90 10.21 19.33 31.02
C LEU A 90 9.94 20.58 31.87
N ALA A 91 10.60 21.70 31.56
CA ALA A 91 10.30 23.00 32.13
C ALA A 91 9.72 23.86 31.00
N LEU A 92 8.43 24.17 31.10
CA LEU A 92 7.67 24.89 30.06
C LEU A 92 6.94 26.09 30.69
N PRO A 93 6.77 27.20 29.95
CA PRO A 93 5.90 28.30 30.36
C PRO A 93 4.44 27.86 30.51
N GLU A 94 3.59 28.73 31.06
CA GLU A 94 2.14 28.53 31.01
C GLU A 94 1.65 28.58 29.55
N GLY A 95 0.82 27.62 29.16
CA GLY A 95 0.40 27.47 27.77
C GLY A 95 -0.18 26.08 27.45
N GLU A 96 -0.52 25.88 26.19
CA GLU A 96 -0.99 24.61 25.64
C GLU A 96 0.10 24.03 24.74
N TYR A 97 0.38 22.74 24.90
CA TYR A 97 1.49 22.07 24.22
C TYR A 97 1.09 20.70 23.67
N ASP A 98 1.57 20.40 22.47
CA ASP A 98 1.52 19.09 21.85
C ASP A 98 2.86 18.38 22.08
N LEU A 99 2.81 17.26 22.79
CA LEU A 99 3.96 16.44 23.12
C LEU A 99 4.03 15.27 22.15
N VAL A 100 5.24 15.01 21.64
CA VAL A 100 5.52 13.84 20.80
C VAL A 100 6.69 13.07 21.39
N ALA A 101 6.49 11.78 21.62
CA ALA A 101 7.54 10.85 22.02
C ALA A 101 7.93 9.97 20.83
N LEU A 102 9.23 9.89 20.53
CA LEU A 102 9.80 9.14 19.40
C LEU A 102 10.88 8.18 19.89
N ALA A 103 10.82 6.92 19.46
CA ALA A 103 11.84 5.92 19.73
C ALA A 103 12.18 5.12 18.47
N GLY A 104 13.42 4.61 18.38
CA GLY A 104 13.88 3.87 17.19
C GLY A 104 14.29 4.77 16.02
N MET A 105 14.53 6.05 16.27
CA MET A 105 14.86 7.06 15.25
C MET A 105 16.21 6.88 14.53
N SER A 106 16.99 5.82 14.81
CA SER A 106 18.33 5.64 14.22
C SER A 106 18.31 5.53 12.69
N ASP A 107 17.23 5.01 12.14
CA ASP A 107 17.05 4.80 10.69
C ASP A 107 16.07 5.82 10.07
N TYR A 108 15.66 6.83 10.84
CA TYR A 108 14.64 7.81 10.45
C TYR A 108 15.15 9.23 10.66
N ARG A 109 14.50 10.21 10.06
CA ARG A 109 14.80 11.63 10.27
C ARG A 109 13.54 12.47 10.29
N LEU A 110 13.59 13.58 11.02
CA LEU A 110 12.59 14.64 10.91
C LEU A 110 12.98 15.57 9.76
N GLU A 111 11.99 15.97 8.96
CA GLU A 111 12.18 16.94 7.88
C GLU A 111 12.55 18.33 8.44
N ASP A 112 11.76 18.82 9.39
CA ASP A 112 12.07 20.00 10.20
C ASP A 112 11.70 19.75 11.67
N LYS A 113 12.69 19.60 12.54
CA LYS A 113 12.44 19.33 13.95
C LYS A 113 11.75 20.49 14.69
N ASN A 114 11.82 21.72 14.18
CA ASN A 114 11.31 22.91 14.85
C ASN A 114 9.83 23.20 14.59
N SER A 115 9.18 22.39 13.74
CA SER A 115 7.77 22.52 13.36
C SER A 115 6.98 21.28 13.77
N TYR A 116 5.79 21.47 14.31
CA TYR A 116 4.86 20.38 14.60
C TYR A 116 4.26 19.75 13.33
N ASP A 117 4.13 20.52 12.25
CA ASP A 117 3.65 20.02 10.94
C ASP A 117 4.72 19.19 10.19
N SER A 118 5.82 18.89 10.85
CA SER A 118 6.93 18.13 10.31
C SER A 118 6.58 16.67 10.08
N ARG A 119 7.38 16.06 9.22
CA ARG A 119 7.24 14.68 8.78
C ARG A 119 8.45 13.86 9.21
N ILE A 120 8.19 12.64 9.64
CA ILE A 120 9.20 11.62 9.87
C ILE A 120 9.39 10.87 8.54
N LEU A 121 10.60 10.90 8.03
CA LEU A 121 11.00 10.26 6.78
C LEU A 121 11.86 9.03 7.08
N MET A 122 11.77 8.00 6.24
CA MET A 122 12.78 6.93 6.23
C MET A 122 14.15 7.50 5.83
N GLY A 123 15.21 6.95 6.41
CA GLY A 123 16.60 7.23 6.04
C GLY A 123 16.94 6.86 4.60
N GLU A 124 18.21 7.03 4.20
CA GLU A 124 18.68 6.60 2.87
C GLU A 124 18.66 5.07 2.69
N LYS A 125 18.66 4.34 3.80
CA LYS A 125 18.58 2.88 3.83
C LYS A 125 17.23 2.45 4.36
N ILE A 126 16.81 1.25 3.96
CA ILE A 126 15.64 0.59 4.51
C ILE A 126 15.83 0.42 6.02
N PRO A 127 14.87 0.86 6.85
CA PRO A 127 15.00 0.76 8.30
C PRO A 127 15.11 -0.68 8.81
N GLU A 128 16.05 -0.89 9.74
CA GLU A 128 16.27 -2.16 10.44
C GLU A 128 15.78 -2.10 11.90
N ASN A 129 15.35 -0.92 12.36
CA ASN A 129 14.74 -0.71 13.67
C ASN A 129 13.33 -0.17 13.50
N ALA A 130 12.42 -0.57 14.38
CA ALA A 130 11.04 -0.11 14.31
C ALA A 130 10.90 1.32 14.87
N LEU A 131 10.19 2.19 14.14
CA LEU A 131 9.73 3.45 14.68
C LEU A 131 8.58 3.23 15.66
N ILE A 132 8.68 3.84 16.83
CA ILE A 132 7.63 3.89 17.83
C ILE A 132 7.34 5.35 18.16
N GLN A 133 6.08 5.72 18.14
CA GLN A 133 5.62 7.09 18.41
C GLN A 133 4.43 7.09 19.36
N GLY A 134 4.29 8.18 20.11
CA GLY A 134 3.07 8.50 20.83
C GLY A 134 2.91 10.01 21.01
N GLN A 135 1.68 10.45 21.20
CA GLN A 135 1.32 11.85 21.32
C GLN A 135 0.50 12.10 22.59
N ALA A 136 0.60 13.32 23.14
CA ALA A 136 -0.31 13.81 24.16
C ALA A 136 -0.40 15.34 24.11
N GLN A 137 -1.58 15.88 24.33
CA GLN A 137 -1.77 17.32 24.52
C GLN A 137 -1.82 17.64 26.03
N VAL A 138 -1.22 18.75 26.43
CA VAL A 138 -1.18 19.19 27.84
C VAL A 138 -1.37 20.69 27.96
N VAL A 139 -2.03 21.11 29.04
CA VAL A 139 -2.15 22.53 29.43
C VAL A 139 -1.35 22.75 30.71
N ILE A 140 -0.51 23.77 30.71
CA ILE A 140 0.31 24.20 31.85
C ILE A 140 -0.31 25.47 32.44
N ASP A 141 -0.81 25.38 33.67
CA ASP A 141 -1.56 26.43 34.39
C ASP A 141 -0.84 26.94 35.65
N GLY A 142 0.50 26.86 35.66
CA GLY A 142 1.33 27.29 36.80
C GLY A 142 1.46 26.24 37.92
N LYS A 143 0.87 25.05 37.76
CA LYS A 143 1.01 23.92 38.69
C LYS A 143 1.79 22.78 38.07
N ALA A 144 2.57 22.08 38.90
CA ALA A 144 3.26 20.88 38.46
C ALA A 144 2.25 19.84 37.91
N THR A 145 2.45 19.47 36.65
CA THR A 145 1.55 18.57 35.91
C THR A 145 2.27 17.26 35.62
N THR A 146 1.52 16.16 35.56
CA THR A 146 2.02 14.87 35.10
C THR A 146 1.18 14.40 33.93
N THR A 147 1.82 13.94 32.86
CA THR A 147 1.15 13.36 31.70
C THR A 147 1.78 12.04 31.32
N GLU A 148 0.99 11.19 30.66
CA GLU A 148 1.41 9.89 30.17
C GLU A 148 1.23 9.83 28.65
N ILE A 149 2.28 9.44 27.94
CA ILE A 149 2.26 9.23 26.48
C ILE A 149 2.22 7.73 26.20
N VAL A 150 1.19 7.29 25.49
CA VAL A 150 1.05 5.90 25.04
C VAL A 150 1.75 5.75 23.70
N MET A 151 2.74 4.88 23.64
CA MET A 151 3.56 4.68 22.46
C MET A 151 3.14 3.40 21.70
N GLY A 152 3.10 3.48 20.37
CA GLY A 152 2.76 2.39 19.46
C GLY A 152 3.69 2.35 18.25
N TYR A 153 3.78 1.20 17.58
CA TYR A 153 4.52 1.08 16.33
C TYR A 153 3.85 1.90 15.24
N GLN A 154 4.66 2.62 14.47
CA GLN A 154 4.21 3.39 13.30
C GLN A 154 4.62 2.77 11.97
N VAL A 155 5.08 1.53 12.02
CA VAL A 155 5.62 0.80 10.89
C VAL A 155 5.11 -0.63 10.90
N ALA A 156 4.94 -1.20 9.71
CA ALA A 156 4.80 -2.63 9.50
C ALA A 156 6.17 -3.31 9.62
N CYS A 157 6.20 -4.53 10.16
CA CYS A 157 7.41 -5.36 10.21
C CYS A 157 7.36 -6.38 9.07
N LEU A 158 8.40 -6.45 8.23
CA LEU A 158 8.46 -7.41 7.14
C LEU A 158 9.60 -8.42 7.33
N ASP A 159 9.30 -9.68 7.08
CA ASP A 159 10.26 -10.79 7.07
C ASP A 159 9.94 -11.69 5.86
N LEU A 160 10.83 -11.70 4.87
CA LEU A 160 10.54 -12.21 3.53
C LEU A 160 11.51 -13.32 3.14
N THR A 161 11.00 -14.50 2.80
CA THR A 161 11.80 -15.67 2.42
C THR A 161 11.35 -16.24 1.08
N LEU A 162 12.28 -16.38 0.15
CA LEU A 162 12.07 -16.98 -1.16
C LEU A 162 12.84 -18.29 -1.26
N ARG A 163 12.21 -19.32 -1.83
CA ARG A 163 12.76 -20.67 -1.94
C ARG A 163 12.79 -21.12 -3.39
N GLU A 164 13.57 -22.17 -3.62
CA GLU A 164 13.73 -22.82 -4.94
C GLU A 164 14.24 -21.86 -6.01
N ILE A 165 14.93 -20.78 -5.62
CA ILE A 165 15.51 -19.80 -6.55
C ILE A 165 16.50 -20.53 -7.49
N PRO A 166 16.38 -20.36 -8.82
CA PRO A 166 17.21 -21.06 -9.78
C PRO A 166 18.70 -20.86 -9.56
N GLU A 167 19.47 -21.93 -9.71
CA GLU A 167 20.93 -21.87 -9.76
C GLU A 167 21.39 -20.89 -10.86
N GLY A 168 22.44 -20.12 -10.57
CA GLY A 168 22.94 -19.07 -11.45
C GLY A 168 22.20 -17.73 -11.35
N THR A 169 21.25 -17.58 -10.42
CA THR A 169 20.70 -16.28 -10.04
C THR A 169 21.76 -15.48 -9.29
N SER A 170 22.08 -14.27 -9.77
CA SER A 170 23.07 -13.37 -9.18
C SER A 170 22.46 -12.32 -8.27
N GLU A 171 21.19 -11.96 -8.47
CA GLU A 171 20.50 -10.95 -7.68
C GLU A 171 19.01 -11.25 -7.57
N VAL A 172 18.46 -11.03 -6.38
CA VAL A 172 17.03 -11.13 -6.09
C VAL A 172 16.59 -9.86 -5.39
N THR A 173 15.67 -9.12 -6.01
CA THR A 173 15.06 -7.92 -5.40
C THR A 173 13.56 -8.06 -5.34
N ILE A 174 12.98 -7.61 -4.23
CA ILE A 174 11.54 -7.56 -4.02
C ILE A 174 11.15 -6.10 -4.03
N THR A 175 10.09 -5.76 -4.73
CA THR A 175 9.59 -4.42 -4.76
C THR A 175 8.16 -4.37 -4.25
N LEU A 176 7.87 -3.43 -3.37
CA LEU A 176 6.57 -3.21 -2.74
C LEU A 176 6.02 -1.85 -3.14
N SER A 177 4.72 -1.78 -3.41
CA SER A 177 4.02 -0.53 -3.76
C SER A 177 2.53 -0.66 -3.43
N PRO A 178 1.80 0.41 -3.10
CA PRO A 178 2.29 1.73 -2.73
C PRO A 178 2.75 1.76 -1.27
N ILE A 179 3.98 2.21 -0.96
CA ILE A 179 4.49 2.32 0.42
C ILE A 179 4.60 3.78 0.82
N LEU A 180 4.02 4.15 1.97
CA LEU A 180 4.10 5.51 2.51
C LEU A 180 5.56 5.92 2.71
N THR A 181 5.89 7.14 2.29
CA THR A 181 7.24 7.70 2.40
C THR A 181 7.46 8.47 3.69
N ALA A 182 6.38 8.86 4.37
CA ALA A 182 6.43 9.62 5.61
C ALA A 182 5.27 9.31 6.57
N ILE A 183 5.41 9.79 7.80
CA ILE A 183 4.30 9.93 8.75
C ILE A 183 4.40 11.29 9.45
N GLY A 184 3.27 11.85 9.86
CA GLY A 184 3.22 13.09 10.63
C GLY A 184 3.64 12.91 12.09
N LEU A 185 4.00 14.01 12.74
CA LEU A 185 4.23 14.03 14.19
C LEU A 185 2.94 13.77 15.01
N ASP A 186 1.78 13.97 14.39
CA ASP A 186 0.47 13.56 14.88
C ASP A 186 0.18 12.06 14.72
N GLY A 187 1.01 11.33 13.97
CA GLY A 187 0.86 9.90 13.67
C GLY A 187 -0.01 9.61 12.44
N GLU A 188 -0.48 10.63 11.73
CA GLU A 188 -1.25 10.45 10.50
C GLU A 188 -0.35 10.09 9.32
N LYS A 189 -0.94 9.40 8.34
CA LYS A 189 -0.24 9.04 7.09
C LYS A 189 0.19 10.32 6.35
N ALA A 190 1.42 10.34 5.86
CA ALA A 190 1.96 11.50 5.14
C ALA A 190 2.86 11.10 3.97
N GLY A 191 3.10 12.06 3.09
CA GLY A 191 3.94 11.86 1.91
C GLY A 191 3.22 11.09 0.80
N GLU A 192 3.74 11.24 -0.41
CA GLU A 192 3.24 10.47 -1.56
C GLU A 192 3.76 9.03 -1.43
N PRO A 193 2.91 8.01 -1.61
CA PRO A 193 3.38 6.64 -1.60
C PRO A 193 4.30 6.35 -2.78
N GLU A 194 5.31 5.54 -2.52
CA GLU A 194 6.31 5.18 -3.51
C GLU A 194 6.57 3.68 -3.55
N LYS A 195 7.32 3.30 -4.57
CA LYS A 195 7.80 1.95 -4.80
C LYS A 195 9.10 1.70 -3.99
N VAL A 196 9.06 0.79 -3.02
CA VAL A 196 10.21 0.44 -2.18
C VAL A 196 10.84 -0.87 -2.64
N THR A 197 12.14 -0.85 -2.94
CA THR A 197 12.89 -2.05 -3.35
C THR A 197 13.76 -2.59 -2.21
N LEU A 198 13.59 -3.86 -1.92
CA LEU A 198 14.29 -4.65 -0.91
C LEU A 198 15.22 -5.65 -1.59
N ALA A 199 16.47 -5.72 -1.15
CA ALA A 199 17.42 -6.72 -1.63
C ALA A 199 17.34 -7.98 -0.77
N ALA A 200 17.16 -9.14 -1.41
CA ALA A 200 17.29 -10.42 -0.72
C ALA A 200 18.75 -10.90 -0.78
N GLN A 201 19.13 -11.68 0.23
CA GLN A 201 20.45 -12.27 0.36
C GLN A 201 20.33 -13.78 0.29
N GLU A 202 21.20 -14.44 -0.47
CA GLU A 202 21.29 -15.89 -0.46
C GLU A 202 21.61 -16.36 0.97
N THR A 203 20.83 -17.32 1.45
CA THR A 203 21.11 -18.00 2.70
C THR A 203 22.14 -19.09 2.43
N GLY A 204 22.86 -19.57 3.45
CA GLY A 204 23.78 -20.71 3.25
C GLY A 204 23.11 -22.03 2.84
N GLU A 205 21.78 -22.03 2.62
CA GLU A 205 20.96 -23.11 2.09
C GLU A 205 20.68 -22.84 0.60
N GLU A 206 20.94 -23.85 -0.23
CA GLU A 206 20.82 -23.78 -1.69
C GLU A 206 19.42 -23.36 -2.13
N GLY A 207 19.34 -22.34 -3.01
CA GLY A 207 18.08 -21.85 -3.57
C GLY A 207 17.20 -21.06 -2.59
N VAL A 208 17.67 -20.77 -1.37
CA VAL A 208 16.91 -20.00 -0.38
C VAL A 208 17.50 -18.60 -0.24
N TRP A 209 16.67 -17.58 -0.45
CA TRP A 209 17.03 -16.16 -0.37
C TRP A 209 16.13 -15.45 0.63
N LYS A 210 16.69 -14.55 1.43
CA LYS A 210 15.97 -13.87 2.50
C LYS A 210 16.21 -12.37 2.46
N VAL A 211 15.14 -11.59 2.60
CA VAL A 211 15.25 -10.16 2.92
C VAL A 211 15.49 -10.05 4.43
N PRO A 212 16.55 -9.36 4.89
CA PRO A 212 16.72 -9.04 6.30
C PRO A 212 15.46 -8.36 6.84
N ARG A 213 15.13 -8.59 8.11
CA ARG A 213 13.96 -7.95 8.71
C ARG A 213 14.04 -6.44 8.53
N CYS A 214 12.95 -5.85 8.05
CA CYS A 214 12.87 -4.42 7.83
C CYS A 214 11.53 -3.84 8.27
N TYR A 215 11.48 -2.51 8.33
CA TYR A 215 10.34 -1.75 8.81
C TYR A 215 9.94 -0.65 7.83
N LEU A 216 8.67 -0.61 7.45
CA LEU A 216 8.11 0.34 6.48
C LEU A 216 6.88 1.03 7.09
N PHE A 217 6.57 2.28 6.71
CA PHE A 217 5.44 3.04 7.27
C PHE A 217 4.05 2.45 6.97
N GLY A 218 3.98 1.41 6.14
CA GLY A 218 2.74 0.80 5.68
C GLY A 218 2.40 1.23 4.26
N SER A 219 1.26 0.78 3.76
CA SER A 219 0.80 1.09 2.42
C SER A 219 -0.39 2.05 2.41
N GLU A 220 -0.56 2.71 1.26
CA GLU A 220 -1.82 3.39 0.93
C GLU A 220 -2.78 2.43 0.22
N GLY A 221 -4.08 2.73 0.25
CA GLY A 221 -5.11 1.91 -0.37
C GLY A 221 -5.41 0.61 0.37
N GLU A 222 -6.16 -0.28 -0.30
CA GLU A 222 -6.61 -1.56 0.26
C GLU A 222 -5.69 -2.74 -0.09
N GLN A 223 -4.67 -2.52 -0.93
CA GLN A 223 -3.80 -3.57 -1.47
C GLN A 223 -2.33 -3.15 -1.49
N THR A 224 -1.43 -4.13 -1.55
CA THR A 224 0.02 -3.90 -1.74
C THR A 224 0.54 -4.84 -2.82
N ILE A 225 1.05 -4.26 -3.89
CA ILE A 225 1.71 -4.95 -5.00
C ILE A 225 3.10 -5.39 -4.55
N LEU A 226 3.39 -6.68 -4.69
CA LEU A 226 4.72 -7.28 -4.49
C LEU A 226 5.26 -7.76 -5.83
N SER A 227 6.44 -7.29 -6.24
CA SER A 227 7.14 -7.75 -7.45
C SER A 227 8.49 -8.36 -7.11
N ILE A 228 8.73 -9.61 -7.49
CA ILE A 228 10.03 -10.27 -7.38
C ILE A 228 10.78 -10.11 -8.70
N ASN A 229 11.97 -9.55 -8.66
CA ASN A 229 12.91 -9.54 -9.77
C ASN A 229 14.03 -10.55 -9.51
N LEU A 230 14.29 -11.41 -10.48
CA LEU A 230 15.45 -12.30 -10.51
C LEU A 230 16.38 -11.85 -11.64
N ILE A 231 17.66 -11.70 -11.35
CA ILE A 231 18.69 -11.44 -12.37
C ILE A 231 19.61 -12.65 -12.43
N ASN A 232 19.83 -13.15 -13.64
CA ASN A 232 20.77 -14.23 -13.94
C ASN A 232 21.54 -13.92 -15.23
N GLU A 233 22.39 -14.83 -15.68
CA GLU A 233 23.18 -14.67 -16.91
C GLU A 233 22.33 -14.46 -18.18
N LYS A 234 21.06 -14.89 -18.18
CA LYS A 234 20.12 -14.74 -19.31
C LYS A 234 19.37 -13.40 -19.29
N GLY A 235 19.48 -12.64 -18.20
CA GLY A 235 18.83 -11.33 -18.03
C GLY A 235 17.88 -11.28 -16.82
N LYS A 236 17.04 -10.24 -16.81
CA LYS A 236 16.08 -9.96 -15.73
C LYS A 236 14.74 -10.65 -15.98
N SER A 237 14.22 -11.37 -14.99
CA SER A 237 12.87 -11.92 -14.94
C SER A 237 12.07 -11.22 -13.84
N VAL A 238 10.80 -10.90 -14.07
CA VAL A 238 9.94 -10.18 -13.11
C VAL A 238 8.65 -10.97 -12.87
N TYR A 239 8.27 -11.12 -11.61
CA TYR A 239 7.07 -11.83 -11.16
C TYR A 239 6.27 -10.95 -10.21
N GLY A 240 5.04 -10.59 -10.57
CA GLY A 240 4.15 -9.82 -9.71
C GLY A 240 3.23 -10.70 -8.87
N HIS A 241 2.84 -10.21 -7.69
CA HIS A 241 1.84 -10.78 -6.81
C HIS A 241 1.13 -9.69 -6.02
N THR A 242 -0.19 -9.82 -5.93
CA THR A 242 -1.09 -8.89 -5.27
C THR A 242 -1.35 -9.29 -3.83
N ILE A 243 -0.95 -8.46 -2.87
CA ILE A 243 -1.37 -8.64 -1.49
C ILE A 243 -2.71 -7.89 -1.34
N LYS A 244 -3.81 -8.64 -1.18
CA LYS A 244 -5.19 -8.11 -1.05
C LYS A 244 -5.47 -7.40 0.29
N GLN A 245 -4.45 -6.81 0.90
CA GLN A 245 -4.55 -6.02 2.11
C GLN A 245 -3.44 -4.98 2.14
N ALA A 246 -3.71 -3.89 2.85
CA ALA A 246 -2.70 -2.91 3.17
C ALA A 246 -1.65 -3.47 4.14
N LEU A 247 -0.43 -2.93 4.07
CA LEU A 247 0.56 -3.03 5.13
C LEU A 247 0.21 -2.00 6.21
N GLU A 248 -0.10 -2.47 7.42
CA GLU A 248 -0.53 -1.62 8.52
C GLU A 248 0.54 -1.53 9.62
N PRO A 249 0.66 -0.35 10.27
CA PRO A 249 1.51 -0.18 11.43
C PRO A 249 1.23 -1.19 12.55
N GLY A 250 2.30 -1.70 13.16
CA GLY A 250 2.19 -2.64 14.30
C GLY A 250 1.83 -4.09 13.92
N ILE A 251 1.68 -4.38 12.62
CA ILE A 251 1.46 -5.74 12.13
C ILE A 251 2.77 -6.34 11.58
N PRO A 252 3.12 -7.57 12.01
CA PRO A 252 4.21 -8.32 11.41
C PRO A 252 3.72 -9.20 10.24
N TYR A 253 4.34 -8.99 9.08
CA TYR A 253 4.06 -9.70 7.83
C TYR A 253 5.19 -10.69 7.52
N PHE A 254 4.83 -11.97 7.42
CA PHE A 254 5.75 -13.03 7.01
C PHE A 254 5.37 -13.49 5.64
N ILE A 255 6.23 -13.16 4.68
CA ILE A 255 5.95 -13.37 3.27
C ILE A 255 6.88 -14.47 2.76
N SER A 256 6.29 -15.56 2.25
CA SER A 256 7.04 -16.70 1.73
C SER A 256 6.64 -17.01 0.30
N GLY A 257 7.62 -17.20 -0.58
CA GLY A 257 7.42 -17.58 -1.99
C GLY A 257 8.31 -18.73 -2.43
N SER A 258 7.89 -19.50 -3.44
CA SER A 258 8.72 -20.55 -4.08
C SER A 258 8.70 -20.47 -5.61
N TYR A 259 9.84 -20.76 -6.25
CA TYR A 259 9.98 -20.74 -7.71
C TYR A 259 9.68 -22.11 -8.36
N GLN A 260 8.64 -22.19 -9.20
CA GLN A 260 8.19 -23.34 -10.02
C GLN A 260 7.85 -24.66 -9.30
N GLY A 261 7.01 -24.58 -8.26
CA GLY A 261 6.02 -25.63 -7.96
C GLY A 261 6.38 -26.64 -6.87
N GLY A 262 6.16 -26.24 -5.62
CA GLY A 262 6.18 -27.17 -4.49
C GLY A 262 5.94 -26.46 -3.17
N PHE A 263 4.86 -26.81 -2.47
CA PHE A 263 4.54 -26.27 -1.15
C PHE A 263 5.49 -26.88 -0.11
N SER A 264 6.33 -26.07 0.53
CA SER A 264 7.01 -26.46 1.77
C SER A 264 6.98 -25.32 2.79
N LEU A 265 6.41 -25.64 3.95
CA LEU A 265 6.25 -24.79 5.13
C LEU A 265 7.59 -24.69 5.86
N ASP A 266 8.00 -23.49 6.28
CA ASP A 266 8.57 -23.36 7.62
C ASP A 266 8.53 -21.92 8.14
N GLY A 267 7.99 -21.76 9.35
CA GLY A 267 8.11 -20.54 10.15
C GLY A 267 6.79 -19.95 10.61
N GLU A 268 6.31 -20.38 11.78
CA GLU A 268 5.46 -19.55 12.62
C GLU A 268 6.41 -18.78 13.56
N LEU A 269 6.78 -17.54 13.21
CA LEU A 269 7.59 -16.72 14.09
C LEU A 269 6.67 -15.84 14.94
N LEU A 270 6.45 -16.27 16.18
CA LEU A 270 5.71 -15.48 17.16
C LEU A 270 6.54 -14.28 17.61
N LEU A 271 6.35 -13.11 17.00
CA LEU A 271 6.84 -11.84 17.52
C LEU A 271 5.90 -11.37 18.63
N ARG A 272 6.15 -11.86 19.86
CA ARG A 272 5.30 -11.63 21.05
C ARG A 272 4.99 -10.16 21.38
N ASP A 273 5.84 -9.24 20.94
CA ASP A 273 5.71 -7.81 21.23
C ASP A 273 4.97 -7.04 20.11
N TRP A 274 4.46 -7.73 19.08
CA TRP A 274 3.74 -7.19 17.91
C TRP A 274 2.30 -7.73 17.85
N GLY A 275 1.47 -7.19 16.95
CA GLY A 275 0.10 -7.65 16.72
C GLY A 275 -0.01 -9.11 16.23
N GLU A 276 -1.23 -9.56 15.92
CA GLU A 276 -1.43 -10.89 15.34
C GLU A 276 -0.66 -11.02 14.02
N THR A 277 0.01 -12.16 13.88
CA THR A 277 0.89 -12.42 12.73
C THR A 277 0.07 -12.80 11.50
N VAL A 278 0.37 -12.17 10.36
CA VAL A 278 -0.28 -12.46 9.07
C VAL A 278 0.69 -13.23 8.15
N PRO A 279 0.49 -14.53 7.93
CA PRO A 279 1.29 -15.30 6.97
C PRO A 279 0.77 -15.12 5.55
N LEU A 280 1.65 -14.75 4.61
CA LEU A 280 1.35 -14.63 3.18
C LEU A 280 2.17 -15.63 2.37
N LYS A 281 1.53 -16.43 1.52
CA LYS A 281 2.16 -17.51 0.74
C LYS A 281 1.78 -17.43 -0.73
N PHE A 282 2.76 -17.54 -1.62
CA PHE A 282 2.53 -17.57 -3.07
C PHE A 282 3.59 -18.41 -3.81
N THR A 283 3.38 -18.68 -5.10
CA THR A 283 4.31 -19.42 -5.99
C THR A 283 4.55 -18.58 -7.24
N PHE A 284 5.76 -18.62 -7.81
CA PHE A 284 6.15 -17.82 -8.98
C PHE A 284 7.01 -18.63 -9.97
N GLY A 285 7.07 -18.26 -11.26
CA GLY A 285 7.79 -18.98 -12.33
C GLY A 285 6.90 -19.85 -13.25
N GLU A 286 7.39 -20.22 -14.44
CA GLU A 286 6.67 -21.00 -15.47
C GLU A 286 6.45 -22.49 -15.12
N ALA A 287 5.36 -22.81 -14.43
CA ALA A 287 4.68 -24.09 -14.59
C ALA A 287 3.20 -23.82 -14.87
N SER A 288 2.78 -24.07 -16.11
CA SER A 288 1.41 -24.16 -16.62
C SER A 288 0.33 -23.28 -15.96
N VAL A 289 -0.04 -22.23 -16.70
CA VAL A 289 -1.35 -21.57 -16.76
C VAL A 289 -2.27 -21.86 -15.56
N THR A 290 -2.16 -21.00 -14.55
CA THR A 290 -3.29 -20.69 -13.68
C THR A 290 -3.42 -19.16 -13.66
N GLU A 291 -4.64 -18.70 -13.88
CA GLU A 291 -5.00 -17.32 -14.20
C GLU A 291 -4.41 -16.30 -13.20
N PRO A 292 -3.94 -15.11 -13.66
CA PRO A 292 -3.61 -14.04 -12.75
C PRO A 292 -4.88 -13.44 -12.17
N ASP A 293 -4.93 -13.37 -10.83
CA ASP A 293 -5.82 -12.46 -10.11
C ASP A 293 -5.41 -11.01 -10.42
N GLU A 294 -6.44 -10.20 -10.61
CA GLU A 294 -6.43 -8.79 -11.01
C GLU A 294 -5.79 -7.89 -9.96
N GLU A 295 -4.94 -6.95 -10.38
CA GLU A 295 -4.49 -5.81 -9.58
C GLU A 295 -4.66 -4.51 -10.37
N ASP A 296 -5.34 -3.56 -9.74
CA ASP A 296 -5.62 -2.21 -10.21
C ASP A 296 -4.32 -1.41 -10.40
N SER A 297 -4.26 -0.71 -11.53
CA SER A 297 -3.22 0.24 -11.90
C SER A 297 -3.44 1.59 -11.17
N ASP A 298 -2.43 2.08 -10.46
CA ASP A 298 -2.44 3.44 -9.91
C ASP A 298 -2.08 4.48 -10.98
N GLU A 299 -2.85 5.55 -11.00
CA GLU A 299 -2.86 6.61 -12.00
C GLU A 299 -1.71 7.60 -11.74
N ASN A 300 -0.73 7.71 -12.66
CA ASN A 300 -0.04 8.97 -13.05
C ASN A 300 1.22 8.83 -13.93
N GLU A 301 1.58 7.64 -14.44
CA GLU A 301 2.46 7.55 -15.61
C GLU A 301 1.63 7.27 -16.88
N PRO A 302 1.91 7.93 -18.02
CA PRO A 302 1.19 7.64 -19.24
C PRO A 302 1.50 6.20 -19.66
N PRO A 303 0.49 5.34 -19.85
CA PRO A 303 0.68 3.92 -20.10
C PRO A 303 1.59 3.66 -21.29
N THR A 304 2.43 2.62 -21.22
CA THR A 304 3.18 2.16 -22.38
C THR A 304 2.31 1.25 -23.27
N LEU A 305 2.76 0.91 -24.48
CA LEU A 305 2.00 0.07 -25.42
C LEU A 305 1.59 -1.31 -24.84
N THR A 306 2.24 -1.78 -23.78
CA THR A 306 1.92 -3.01 -23.04
C THR A 306 0.90 -2.83 -21.91
N ASP A 307 0.57 -1.59 -21.54
CA ASP A 307 -0.28 -1.25 -20.38
C ASP A 307 -1.71 -0.86 -20.79
N ILE A 308 -2.07 -1.06 -22.06
CA ILE A 308 -3.43 -0.81 -22.52
C ILE A 308 -4.31 -1.97 -22.04
N PRO A 309 -5.39 -1.67 -21.30
CA PRO A 309 -6.26 -2.72 -20.77
C PRO A 309 -6.90 -3.49 -21.93
N LEU A 310 -6.84 -4.81 -21.84
CA LEU A 310 -7.34 -5.72 -22.85
C LEU A 310 -8.84 -6.00 -22.60
N PRO A 311 -9.56 -6.50 -23.63
CA PRO A 311 -10.95 -6.91 -23.43
C PRO A 311 -11.09 -7.97 -22.33
N GLY A 312 -11.88 -7.64 -21.31
CA GLY A 312 -12.07 -8.43 -20.09
C GLY A 312 -11.35 -7.88 -18.86
N ASP A 313 -10.44 -6.92 -19.01
CA ASP A 313 -9.79 -6.24 -17.90
C ASP A 313 -10.71 -5.12 -17.35
N LEU A 314 -10.40 -4.62 -16.15
CA LEU A 314 -11.04 -3.44 -15.58
C LEU A 314 -10.22 -2.19 -15.89
N TYR A 315 -10.91 -1.10 -16.19
CA TYR A 315 -10.32 0.23 -16.31
C TYR A 315 -11.25 1.23 -15.61
N LYS A 316 -10.73 1.92 -14.59
CA LYS A 316 -11.51 2.81 -13.72
C LYS A 316 -12.79 2.14 -13.19
N GLY A 317 -12.64 0.90 -12.71
CA GLY A 317 -13.73 0.07 -12.20
C GLY A 317 -14.72 -0.47 -13.25
N SER A 318 -14.58 -0.12 -14.53
CA SER A 318 -15.50 -0.53 -15.61
C SER A 318 -14.86 -1.59 -16.51
N VAL A 319 -15.66 -2.52 -17.04
CA VAL A 319 -15.14 -3.61 -17.88
C VAL A 319 -14.78 -3.09 -19.26
N VAL A 320 -13.56 -3.39 -19.72
CA VAL A 320 -13.15 -3.14 -21.10
C VAL A 320 -13.78 -4.18 -22.02
N GLY A 321 -14.68 -3.74 -22.90
CA GLY A 321 -15.35 -4.59 -23.88
C GLY A 321 -14.58 -4.75 -25.19
N ALA A 322 -13.86 -3.72 -25.63
CA ALA A 322 -13.05 -3.75 -26.85
C ALA A 322 -12.00 -2.63 -26.89
N ILE A 323 -10.98 -2.79 -27.75
CA ILE A 323 -10.08 -1.71 -28.16
C ILE A 323 -10.60 -1.15 -29.50
N ILE A 324 -10.92 0.15 -29.54
CA ILE A 324 -11.44 0.83 -30.74
C ILE A 324 -10.29 1.16 -31.69
N SER A 325 -9.19 1.70 -31.15
CA SER A 325 -7.99 2.03 -31.91
C SER A 325 -6.78 2.13 -30.98
N GLN A 326 -5.60 1.84 -31.50
CA GLN A 326 -4.35 1.98 -30.77
C GLN A 326 -3.26 2.45 -31.72
N ASN A 327 -2.46 3.41 -31.28
CA ASN A 327 -1.22 3.83 -31.92
C ASN A 327 -0.12 4.02 -30.86
N ALA A 328 1.04 4.55 -31.25
CA ALA A 328 2.18 4.71 -30.34
C ALA A 328 1.98 5.74 -29.22
N THR A 329 1.01 6.65 -29.35
CA THR A 329 0.79 7.77 -28.41
C THR A 329 -0.62 7.79 -27.81
N GLU A 330 -1.54 6.98 -28.32
CA GLU A 330 -2.93 6.97 -27.87
C GLU A 330 -3.58 5.60 -28.10
N ALA A 331 -4.33 5.13 -27.11
CA ALA A 331 -5.31 4.07 -27.27
C ALA A 331 -6.71 4.58 -26.95
N LYS A 332 -7.70 4.10 -27.70
CA LYS A 332 -9.10 4.37 -27.46
C LYS A 332 -9.79 3.04 -27.17
N ILE A 333 -10.42 2.94 -26.02
CA ILE A 333 -11.08 1.72 -25.55
C ILE A 333 -12.59 1.93 -25.45
N LEU A 334 -13.32 0.83 -25.46
CA LEU A 334 -14.76 0.77 -25.29
C LEU A 334 -15.07 0.08 -23.97
N LEU A 335 -15.57 0.84 -23.00
CA LEU A 335 -16.08 0.33 -21.74
C LEU A 335 -17.52 -0.16 -21.93
N ILE A 336 -17.90 -1.21 -21.21
CA ILE A 336 -19.27 -1.73 -21.17
C ILE A 336 -19.84 -1.62 -19.75
N SER A 337 -21.13 -1.28 -19.67
CA SER A 337 -21.87 -1.22 -18.40
C SER A 337 -21.79 -2.55 -17.63
N ALA A 338 -21.85 -2.54 -16.30
CA ALA A 338 -22.05 -3.74 -15.47
C ALA A 338 -23.52 -4.16 -15.36
N GLN A 339 -24.48 -3.22 -15.42
CA GLN A 339 -25.93 -3.52 -15.48
C GLN A 339 -26.50 -3.71 -16.90
N MET A 340 -27.20 -4.83 -17.13
CA MET A 340 -27.88 -5.15 -18.39
C MET A 340 -29.38 -4.93 -18.21
N TRP A 341 -30.05 -4.41 -19.23
CA TRP A 341 -31.50 -4.32 -19.24
C TRP A 341 -32.08 -5.25 -20.26
N GLU A 342 -33.12 -5.96 -19.83
CA GLU A 342 -33.89 -6.86 -20.66
C GLU A 342 -35.22 -6.19 -21.01
N ASN A 343 -35.87 -6.73 -22.03
CA ASN A 343 -37.20 -6.28 -22.43
C ASN A 343 -37.31 -4.79 -22.82
N VAL A 344 -36.24 -4.18 -23.31
CA VAL A 344 -36.24 -2.77 -23.73
C VAL A 344 -36.85 -2.60 -25.13
N ALA A 345 -37.44 -1.43 -25.37
CA ALA A 345 -38.05 -1.10 -26.65
C ALA A 345 -37.05 -0.44 -27.61
N SER A 346 -37.25 -0.65 -28.91
CA SER A 346 -36.55 0.09 -29.96
C SER A 346 -37.22 1.43 -30.28
N VAL A 347 -36.55 2.29 -31.04
CA VAL A 347 -37.10 3.58 -31.51
C VAL A 347 -38.33 3.43 -32.42
N TYR A 348 -38.53 2.24 -33.00
CA TYR A 348 -39.72 1.94 -33.81
C TYR A 348 -40.89 1.40 -32.99
N ASN A 349 -40.77 1.28 -31.66
CA ASN A 349 -41.82 0.75 -30.83
C ASN A 349 -43.08 1.64 -30.85
N GLU A 350 -44.20 1.07 -31.29
CA GLU A 350 -45.45 1.82 -31.46
C GLU A 350 -46.21 2.03 -30.14
N SER A 351 -45.83 1.32 -29.08
CA SER A 351 -46.44 1.41 -27.75
C SER A 351 -45.81 2.49 -26.85
N GLY A 352 -44.87 3.27 -27.38
CA GLY A 352 -44.20 4.34 -26.64
C GLY A 352 -43.14 3.85 -25.63
N GLY A 353 -42.75 2.58 -25.68
CA GLY A 353 -41.75 2.00 -24.77
C GLY A 353 -40.36 2.62 -24.93
N TRP A 354 -40.07 3.27 -26.05
CA TRP A 354 -38.78 3.94 -26.30
C TRP A 354 -38.44 4.98 -25.22
N ALA A 355 -39.43 5.72 -24.72
CA ALA A 355 -39.20 6.72 -23.66
C ALA A 355 -38.63 6.10 -22.37
N GLN A 356 -38.97 4.83 -22.08
CA GLN A 356 -38.38 4.11 -20.94
C GLN A 356 -36.93 3.72 -21.23
N THR A 357 -36.64 3.27 -22.45
CA THR A 357 -35.27 3.02 -22.92
C THR A 357 -34.42 4.30 -22.83
N GLU A 358 -34.94 5.45 -23.25
CA GLU A 358 -34.27 6.76 -23.11
C GLU A 358 -34.03 7.15 -21.66
N SER A 359 -35.00 6.90 -20.77
CA SER A 359 -34.83 7.16 -19.34
C SER A 359 -33.74 6.29 -18.72
N ILE A 360 -33.58 5.05 -19.18
CA ILE A 360 -32.48 4.17 -18.75
C ILE A 360 -31.14 4.77 -19.19
N ILE A 361 -31.01 5.16 -20.46
CA ILE A 361 -29.77 5.72 -21.01
C ILE A 361 -29.38 7.00 -20.26
N ASN A 362 -30.32 7.94 -20.12
CA ASN A 362 -30.05 9.24 -19.51
C ASN A 362 -29.86 9.18 -17.99
N GLY A 363 -30.35 8.11 -17.34
CA GLY A 363 -30.27 7.93 -15.89
C GLY A 363 -29.09 7.05 -15.44
N TYR A 364 -28.37 6.43 -16.36
CA TYR A 364 -27.30 5.50 -16.00
C TYR A 364 -25.96 6.22 -15.77
N SER A 365 -25.34 5.89 -14.64
CA SER A 365 -23.98 6.29 -14.27
C SER A 365 -23.36 5.16 -13.46
N GLU A 366 -22.06 4.96 -13.61
CA GLU A 366 -21.31 3.89 -12.97
C GLU A 366 -19.87 4.35 -12.77
N ASN A 367 -19.27 4.05 -11.61
CA ASN A 367 -17.87 4.37 -11.29
C ASN A 367 -17.46 5.83 -11.52
N GLY A 368 -18.38 6.78 -11.31
CA GLY A 368 -18.13 8.21 -11.55
C GLY A 368 -18.19 8.62 -13.04
N THR A 369 -18.38 7.68 -13.96
CA THR A 369 -18.54 7.91 -15.40
C THR A 369 -20.01 8.20 -15.74
N ASN A 370 -20.22 9.36 -16.36
CA ASN A 370 -21.48 9.76 -16.97
C ASN A 370 -21.40 9.57 -18.51
N GLU A 371 -22.47 9.85 -19.24
CA GLU A 371 -22.48 9.78 -20.72
C GLU A 371 -22.36 8.36 -21.30
N TRP A 372 -23.03 7.40 -20.66
CA TRP A 372 -23.23 6.07 -21.22
C TRP A 372 -24.21 6.10 -22.40
N MET A 373 -23.90 5.39 -23.48
CA MET A 373 -24.66 5.44 -24.72
C MET A 373 -24.98 4.06 -25.30
N ILE A 374 -25.96 4.01 -26.19
CA ILE A 374 -26.21 2.83 -27.03
C ILE A 374 -25.01 2.68 -27.98
N PRO A 375 -24.43 1.46 -28.12
CA PRO A 375 -23.31 1.23 -29.03
C PRO A 375 -23.61 1.67 -30.45
N THR A 376 -22.66 2.29 -31.14
CA THR A 376 -22.75 2.53 -32.59
C THR A 376 -22.70 1.20 -33.36
N LYS A 377 -22.95 1.24 -34.68
CA LYS A 377 -22.77 0.03 -35.50
C LYS A 377 -21.34 -0.48 -35.49
N ASP A 378 -20.35 0.40 -35.47
CA ASP A 378 -18.97 -0.03 -35.55
C ASP A 378 -18.48 -0.59 -34.20
N GLU A 379 -18.87 0.03 -33.09
CA GLU A 379 -18.66 -0.52 -31.75
C GLU A 379 -19.34 -1.88 -31.58
N ALA A 380 -20.59 -2.01 -32.02
CA ALA A 380 -21.31 -3.27 -31.95
C ALA A 380 -20.66 -4.40 -32.76
N LYS A 381 -19.81 -4.11 -33.77
CA LYS A 381 -19.02 -5.14 -34.47
C LYS A 381 -17.85 -5.61 -33.63
N LEU A 382 -17.22 -4.71 -32.88
CA LEU A 382 -16.10 -5.01 -31.99
C LEU A 382 -16.50 -5.95 -30.85
N LEU A 383 -17.79 -5.93 -30.46
CA LEU A 383 -18.36 -6.77 -29.40
C LEU A 383 -18.88 -8.13 -29.92
N THR A 384 -18.37 -8.63 -31.05
CA THR A 384 -18.77 -9.91 -31.64
C THR A 384 -17.62 -10.91 -31.70
N GLU A 385 -17.92 -12.20 -31.85
CA GLU A 385 -16.92 -13.28 -31.94
C GLU A 385 -15.95 -13.14 -33.14
N THR A 386 -16.25 -12.29 -34.12
CA THR A 386 -15.30 -11.98 -35.21
C THR A 386 -14.12 -11.14 -34.73
N THR A 387 -14.25 -10.50 -33.56
CA THR A 387 -13.24 -9.62 -32.95
C THR A 387 -12.82 -10.13 -31.57
N LEU A 388 -13.73 -10.71 -30.79
CA LEU A 388 -13.44 -11.26 -29.46
C LEU A 388 -13.33 -12.79 -29.52
N SER A 389 -12.19 -13.33 -29.06
CA SER A 389 -12.03 -14.77 -28.87
C SER A 389 -12.98 -15.31 -27.79
N ASN A 390 -13.28 -16.61 -27.82
CA ASN A 390 -14.07 -17.27 -26.75
C ASN A 390 -13.44 -17.05 -25.36
N THR A 391 -12.12 -16.98 -25.28
CA THR A 391 -11.40 -16.67 -24.03
C THR A 391 -11.66 -15.25 -23.57
N GLN A 392 -11.61 -14.25 -24.46
CA GLN A 392 -11.93 -12.86 -24.11
C GLN A 392 -13.41 -12.69 -23.72
N MET A 393 -14.31 -13.36 -24.43
CA MET A 393 -15.73 -13.42 -24.08
C MET A 393 -15.95 -13.99 -22.67
N SER A 394 -15.21 -15.04 -22.32
CA SER A 394 -15.25 -15.61 -20.96
C SER A 394 -14.73 -14.63 -19.92
N LYS A 395 -13.61 -13.94 -20.19
CA LYS A 395 -13.04 -12.94 -19.28
C LYS A 395 -13.99 -11.76 -19.06
N ILE A 396 -14.58 -11.22 -20.12
CA ILE A 396 -15.58 -10.15 -20.03
C ILE A 396 -16.76 -10.59 -19.17
N ASN A 397 -17.29 -11.80 -19.38
CA ASN A 397 -18.40 -12.31 -18.59
C ASN A 397 -18.02 -12.52 -17.12
N GLN A 398 -16.80 -12.98 -16.82
CA GLN A 398 -16.31 -13.10 -15.46
C GLN A 398 -16.16 -11.73 -14.78
N ALA A 399 -15.59 -10.74 -15.49
CA ALA A 399 -15.43 -9.37 -14.98
C ALA A 399 -16.80 -8.73 -14.67
N LEU A 400 -17.77 -8.87 -15.59
CA LEU A 400 -19.15 -8.42 -15.36
C LEU A 400 -19.76 -9.07 -14.12
N GLN A 401 -19.57 -10.38 -13.92
CA GLN A 401 -20.08 -11.10 -12.76
C GLN A 401 -19.40 -10.66 -11.45
N LYS A 402 -18.09 -10.40 -11.48
CA LYS A 402 -17.34 -9.89 -10.31
C LYS A 402 -17.88 -8.54 -9.84
N LEU A 403 -18.30 -7.67 -10.77
CA LEU A 403 -18.95 -6.38 -10.46
C LEU A 403 -20.43 -6.52 -10.05
N GLY A 404 -20.95 -7.75 -9.88
CA GLY A 404 -22.36 -8.00 -9.59
C GLY A 404 -23.30 -7.77 -10.79
N GLY A 405 -22.72 -7.60 -11.98
CA GLY A 405 -23.40 -7.40 -13.25
C GLY A 405 -23.84 -8.69 -13.94
N ALA A 406 -24.71 -8.55 -14.95
CA ALA A 406 -25.16 -9.68 -15.75
C ALA A 406 -24.17 -10.00 -16.88
N PRO A 407 -23.82 -11.28 -17.11
CA PRO A 407 -23.00 -11.67 -18.26
C PRO A 407 -23.75 -11.44 -19.58
N TRP A 408 -23.01 -11.40 -20.69
CA TRP A 408 -23.63 -11.41 -22.01
C TRP A 408 -24.34 -12.73 -22.26
N ILE A 409 -25.51 -12.61 -22.89
CA ILE A 409 -26.27 -13.74 -23.38
C ILE A 409 -25.92 -13.94 -24.85
N SER A 410 -25.31 -15.09 -25.14
CA SER A 410 -24.80 -15.42 -26.47
C SER A 410 -25.92 -15.72 -27.46
N SER A 411 -25.61 -15.58 -28.76
CA SER A 411 -26.56 -15.67 -29.88
C SER A 411 -27.20 -17.04 -30.10
N ASP A 412 -26.73 -18.07 -29.41
CA ASP A 412 -27.26 -19.43 -29.37
C ASP A 412 -28.28 -19.63 -28.24
N GLN A 413 -28.49 -18.62 -27.39
CA GLN A 413 -29.52 -18.60 -26.36
C GLN A 413 -30.77 -17.90 -26.90
N GLU A 414 -31.92 -18.37 -26.44
CA GLU A 414 -33.22 -17.76 -26.71
C GLU A 414 -33.68 -16.95 -25.50
N ASP A 415 -34.41 -15.86 -25.74
CA ASP A 415 -35.12 -15.12 -24.70
C ASP A 415 -36.37 -15.89 -24.24
N ASP A 416 -37.10 -15.33 -23.27
CA ASP A 416 -38.33 -15.92 -22.73
C ASP A 416 -39.42 -16.18 -23.79
N ASN A 417 -39.34 -15.51 -24.95
CA ASN A 417 -40.27 -15.65 -26.07
C ASN A 417 -39.77 -16.64 -27.14
N LYS A 418 -38.66 -17.34 -26.89
CA LYS A 418 -37.96 -18.22 -27.84
C LYS A 418 -37.37 -17.48 -29.04
N ASP A 419 -37.17 -16.17 -28.92
CA ASP A 419 -36.51 -15.38 -29.93
C ASP A 419 -35.01 -15.31 -29.64
N GLN A 420 -34.20 -15.23 -30.70
CA GLN A 420 -32.75 -15.02 -30.55
C GLN A 420 -32.47 -13.78 -29.68
N VAL A 421 -31.52 -13.84 -28.74
CA VAL A 421 -31.16 -12.64 -27.97
C VAL A 421 -30.47 -11.60 -28.85
N ARG A 422 -31.01 -10.36 -28.83
CA ARG A 422 -30.50 -9.24 -29.63
C ARG A 422 -30.38 -7.96 -28.80
N TYR A 423 -29.21 -7.34 -28.89
CA TYR A 423 -28.87 -6.10 -28.21
C TYR A 423 -29.10 -4.89 -29.11
N LEU A 424 -29.60 -3.78 -28.55
CA LEU A 424 -29.76 -2.53 -29.30
C LEU A 424 -28.40 -1.91 -29.67
N CYS A 425 -28.31 -1.38 -30.89
CA CYS A 425 -27.22 -0.54 -31.36
C CYS A 425 -27.74 0.59 -32.26
N ASN A 426 -26.89 1.56 -32.56
CA ASN A 426 -27.16 2.69 -33.46
C ASN A 426 -28.45 3.42 -33.06
N GLU A 427 -28.45 3.98 -31.85
CA GLU A 427 -29.58 4.74 -31.28
C GLU A 427 -30.91 3.95 -31.26
N GLY A 428 -30.83 2.62 -31.17
CA GLY A 428 -32.00 1.75 -31.16
C GLY A 428 -32.65 1.51 -32.53
N TYR A 429 -32.09 2.04 -33.63
CA TYR A 429 -32.54 1.72 -34.99
C TYR A 429 -32.12 0.33 -35.46
N HIS A 430 -31.07 -0.23 -34.86
CA HIS A 430 -30.52 -1.53 -35.21
C HIS A 430 -30.32 -2.39 -33.96
N SER A 431 -30.15 -3.68 -34.19
CA SER A 431 -29.81 -4.63 -33.16
C SER A 431 -28.74 -5.59 -33.66
N TYR A 432 -27.93 -6.08 -32.75
CA TYR A 432 -26.86 -7.03 -33.02
C TYR A 432 -26.94 -8.23 -32.08
N THR A 433 -26.25 -9.30 -32.45
CA THR A 433 -26.11 -10.49 -31.61
C THR A 433 -24.69 -10.58 -31.09
N ILE A 434 -24.55 -10.99 -29.84
CA ILE A 434 -23.24 -11.30 -29.27
C ILE A 434 -22.93 -12.76 -29.58
N GLY A 435 -21.81 -13.03 -30.27
CA GLY A 435 -21.42 -14.40 -30.65
C GLY A 435 -21.32 -14.67 -32.16
N LYS A 436 -21.26 -15.95 -32.54
CA LYS A 436 -20.89 -16.51 -33.87
C LYS A 436 -21.41 -15.80 -35.13
N SER A 437 -22.57 -15.17 -35.09
CA SER A 437 -23.14 -14.53 -36.29
C SER A 437 -22.87 -13.03 -36.39
N GLY A 438 -22.62 -12.33 -35.27
CA GLY A 438 -22.38 -10.88 -35.21
C GLY A 438 -23.37 -10.00 -35.98
N SER A 439 -24.56 -10.52 -36.32
CA SER A 439 -25.37 -9.98 -37.40
C SER A 439 -26.10 -8.71 -36.97
N GLN A 440 -25.95 -7.62 -37.72
CA GLN A 440 -26.69 -6.38 -37.47
C GLN A 440 -27.94 -6.30 -38.34
N THR A 441 -29.10 -6.11 -37.72
CA THR A 441 -30.39 -6.00 -38.41
C THR A 441 -31.18 -4.80 -37.91
N LYS A 442 -32.13 -4.30 -38.71
CA LYS A 442 -33.06 -3.26 -38.26
C LYS A 442 -33.92 -3.77 -37.10
N THR A 443 -34.26 -2.88 -36.18
CA THR A 443 -35.19 -3.17 -35.09
C THR A 443 -36.65 -3.14 -35.56
N GLY A 444 -37.53 -3.79 -34.81
CA GLY A 444 -38.94 -3.96 -35.10
C GLY A 444 -39.84 -3.22 -34.11
N LYS A 445 -41.12 -3.14 -34.47
CA LYS A 445 -42.15 -2.35 -33.77
C LYS A 445 -42.68 -3.00 -32.50
N SER A 446 -42.63 -4.32 -32.40
CA SER A 446 -43.27 -5.11 -31.33
C SER A 446 -42.31 -6.05 -30.59
N ARG A 447 -41.04 -6.11 -31.02
CA ARG A 447 -40.02 -6.96 -30.40
C ARG A 447 -39.34 -6.21 -29.27
N SER A 448 -39.03 -6.93 -28.20
CA SER A 448 -38.20 -6.45 -27.12
C SER A 448 -36.74 -6.84 -27.33
N TYR A 449 -35.84 -6.04 -26.77
CA TYR A 449 -34.40 -6.17 -26.96
C TYR A 449 -33.68 -6.15 -25.62
N PHE A 450 -32.40 -6.47 -25.68
CA PHE A 450 -31.47 -6.28 -24.59
C PHE A 450 -30.71 -4.96 -24.77
N LEU A 451 -30.30 -4.35 -23.67
CA LEU A 451 -29.50 -3.14 -23.66
C LEU A 451 -28.27 -3.35 -22.80
N ARG A 452 -27.12 -3.06 -23.40
CA ARG A 452 -25.82 -2.95 -22.77
C ARG A 452 -25.26 -1.62 -23.25
N LEU A 453 -25.12 -0.68 -22.33
CA LEU A 453 -24.56 0.63 -22.65
C LEU A 453 -23.05 0.55 -22.71
N VAL A 454 -22.47 1.47 -23.48
CA VAL A 454 -21.03 1.63 -23.65
C VAL A 454 -20.59 3.06 -23.36
N HIS A 455 -19.32 3.22 -23.03
CA HIS A 455 -18.65 4.51 -22.92
C HIS A 455 -17.27 4.41 -23.61
N GLN A 456 -16.83 5.50 -24.25
CA GLN A 456 -15.54 5.52 -24.92
C GLN A 456 -14.53 6.25 -24.05
N GLU A 457 -13.37 5.63 -23.81
CA GLU A 457 -12.28 6.26 -23.07
C GLU A 457 -11.04 6.38 -23.94
N THR A 458 -10.34 7.50 -23.80
CA THR A 458 -9.05 7.75 -24.45
C THR A 458 -7.93 7.68 -23.43
N ILE A 459 -6.94 6.87 -23.74
CA ILE A 459 -5.74 6.60 -22.95
C ILE A 459 -4.55 7.19 -23.71
N GLN A 460 -3.78 8.07 -23.07
CA GLN A 460 -2.55 8.64 -23.66
C GLN A 460 -1.36 7.74 -23.37
N ILE A 461 -0.58 7.40 -24.39
CA ILE A 461 0.58 6.50 -24.31
C ILE A 461 1.87 7.33 -24.44
N GLN A 462 2.88 7.10 -23.59
CA GLN A 462 4.20 7.75 -23.72
C GLN A 462 5.26 6.87 -24.40
#